data_AF-A0A0K6G4A0-F1
#
_entry.id   AF-A0A0K6G4A0-F1
#
_cell.length_a   1.000
_cell.length_b   1.000
_cell.length_c   1.000
_cell.angle_alpha   90.00
_cell.angle_beta   90.00
_cell.angle_gamma   90.00
#
_symmetry.space_group_name_H-M   'P 1'
#
loop_
_entity.id
_entity.type
_entity.pdbx_description
1 polymer ?
#
loop_
_entity_poly.entity_id
_entity_poly.type
_entity_poly.pdbx_seq_one_letter_code
_entity_poly.pdbx_strand_id
1 'polypeptide(L)'
;MMGHCSSTYQVLRTATPTFLQTVFSDPELWANSRDPTMIPLGPIIVSIHHSLAYFTLTDSLSAMAFGLPSQVDYDTTGYTTTGTPAPFEWTHSSPAEFQIMLADINACRDKRPGARTREDLERQLLAWQAQPSYYDESWETWMISAWFAVQESWRLALLMYLYMAVYDRSSDDIQVQLYTQQIFEVTSMVKQPEFSKASVPFFIQYLIAGICARADDQRALVRDQLVTVSTTRLWMMRGRDFLPVLEHLWQGATAGTRSVKWGDYLDSREAVLPVVV
;
A
#
# COMPACT_ATOMS: atom_id res chain seq x y z
N MET A 1 14.16 -21.59 -4.06
CA MET A 1 13.62 -21.75 -2.70
C MET A 1 12.62 -20.62 -2.51
N MET A 2 11.31 -20.91 -2.55
CA MET A 2 10.25 -19.90 -2.63
C MET A 2 9.80 -19.51 -1.22
N GLY A 3 10.02 -18.25 -0.81
CA GLY A 3 9.59 -17.74 0.49
C GLY A 3 8.11 -17.32 0.48
N HIS A 4 7.34 -17.74 1.49
CA HIS A 4 5.97 -17.29 1.74
C HIS A 4 5.93 -15.83 2.21
N CYS A 5 4.85 -15.08 2.00
CA CYS A 5 4.68 -13.71 2.54
C CYS A 5 4.97 -13.58 4.05
N SER A 6 4.72 -14.61 4.88
CA SER A 6 5.13 -14.62 6.29
C SER A 6 6.66 -14.54 6.49
N SER A 7 7.43 -15.08 5.54
CA SER A 7 8.89 -14.93 5.51
C SER A 7 9.33 -13.51 5.16
N THR A 8 8.52 -12.74 4.42
CA THR A 8 8.82 -11.32 4.12
C THR A 8 8.87 -10.49 5.39
N TYR A 9 7.91 -10.66 6.29
CA TYR A 9 7.93 -9.96 7.58
C TYR A 9 9.14 -10.35 8.43
N GLN A 10 9.51 -11.65 8.46
CA GLN A 10 10.71 -12.12 9.17
C GLN A 10 12.00 -11.57 8.57
N VAL A 11 12.10 -11.52 7.23
CA VAL A 11 13.23 -10.94 6.52
C VAL A 11 13.34 -9.45 6.84
N LEU A 12 12.22 -8.73 6.82
CA LEU A 12 12.17 -7.32 7.17
C LEU A 12 12.69 -7.09 8.59
N ARG A 13 12.18 -7.84 9.57
CA ARG A 13 12.63 -7.79 10.96
C ARG A 13 14.13 -8.09 11.11
N THR A 14 14.63 -9.06 10.36
CA THR A 14 16.06 -9.42 10.36
C THR A 14 16.93 -8.34 9.72
N ALA A 15 16.38 -7.60 8.75
CA ALA A 15 17.06 -6.51 8.07
C ALA A 15 17.00 -5.18 8.84
N THR A 16 16.06 -5.01 9.78
CA THR A 16 15.87 -3.77 10.55
C THR A 16 17.16 -3.24 11.20
N PRO A 17 18.02 -4.04 11.86
CA PRO A 17 19.25 -3.52 12.45
C PRO A 17 20.20 -2.91 11.42
N THR A 18 20.37 -3.57 10.27
CA THR A 18 21.22 -3.08 9.17
C THR A 18 20.64 -1.81 8.54
N PHE A 19 19.31 -1.77 8.37
CA PHE A 19 18.61 -0.58 7.90
C PHE A 19 18.87 0.60 8.84
N LEU A 20 18.64 0.45 10.14
CA LEU A 20 18.87 1.48 11.14
C LEU A 20 20.33 1.95 11.13
N GLN A 21 21.29 1.02 11.14
CA GLN A 21 22.71 1.36 11.08
C GLN A 21 23.04 2.20 9.84
N THR A 22 22.46 1.85 8.69
CA THR A 22 22.69 2.59 7.44
C THR A 22 22.11 4.00 7.53
N VAL A 23 20.86 4.14 7.99
CA VAL A 23 20.20 5.44 8.13
C VAL A 23 20.94 6.34 9.12
N PHE A 24 21.36 5.82 10.28
CA PHE A 24 22.08 6.61 11.29
C PHE A 24 23.53 6.96 10.89
N SER A 25 24.10 6.25 9.90
CA SER A 25 25.44 6.54 9.39
C SER A 25 25.47 7.63 8.32
N ASP A 26 24.30 8.01 7.79
CA ASP A 26 24.17 9.04 6.76
C ASP A 26 23.56 10.32 7.35
N PRO A 27 24.38 11.35 7.66
CA PRO A 27 23.88 12.59 8.26
C PRO A 27 23.01 13.43 7.31
N GLU A 28 23.07 13.22 5.99
CA GLU A 28 22.29 14.00 5.02
C GLU A 28 20.79 13.74 5.15
N LEU A 29 20.42 12.51 5.54
CA LEU A 29 19.02 12.12 5.76
C LEU A 29 18.37 12.86 6.94
N TRP A 30 19.17 13.34 7.90
CA TRP A 30 18.70 13.91 9.16
C TRP A 30 18.66 15.44 9.18
N ALA A 31 19.05 16.11 8.10
CA ALA A 31 19.24 17.56 8.06
C ALA A 31 18.01 18.38 8.52
N ASN A 32 16.80 17.83 8.35
CA ASN A 32 15.52 18.45 8.74
C ASN A 32 14.81 17.73 9.90
N SER A 33 15.40 16.68 10.46
CA SER A 33 14.76 15.89 11.51
C SER A 33 14.68 16.66 12.83
N ARG A 34 13.51 16.62 13.46
CA ARG A 34 13.26 17.25 14.77
C ARG A 34 13.38 16.27 15.93
N ASP A 35 13.24 14.97 15.64
CA ASP A 35 13.26 13.90 16.63
C ASP A 35 14.21 12.78 16.15
N PRO A 36 15.36 12.57 16.82
CA PRO A 36 16.32 11.54 16.44
C PRO A 36 15.82 10.11 16.68
N THR A 37 14.67 9.94 17.35
CA THR A 37 14.05 8.63 17.56
C THR A 37 13.15 8.20 16.39
N MET A 38 12.83 9.13 15.48
CA MET A 38 11.94 8.90 14.34
C MET A 38 12.73 8.92 13.03
N ILE A 39 12.54 7.92 12.19
CA ILE A 39 13.26 7.74 10.93
C ILE A 39 12.73 8.71 9.86
N PRO A 40 13.55 9.59 9.27
CA PRO A 40 13.10 10.63 8.35
C PRO A 40 12.68 10.04 7.00
N LEU A 41 11.37 9.81 6.81
CA LEU A 41 10.86 9.07 5.66
C LEU A 41 10.95 9.87 4.36
N GLY A 42 10.64 11.16 4.41
CA GLY A 42 10.72 12.05 3.24
C GLY A 42 12.12 12.07 2.61
N PRO A 43 13.19 12.40 3.38
CA PRO A 43 14.56 12.34 2.93
C PRO A 43 14.98 10.97 2.38
N ILE A 44 14.58 9.87 3.01
CA ILE A 44 14.88 8.51 2.53
C ILE A 44 14.28 8.26 1.15
N ILE A 45 13.01 8.62 0.95
CA ILE A 45 12.28 8.42 -0.30
C ILE A 45 12.94 9.15 -1.48
N VAL A 46 13.40 10.38 -1.27
CA VAL A 46 14.03 11.20 -2.32
C VAL A 46 15.52 10.91 -2.49
N SER A 47 16.11 10.11 -1.60
CA SER A 47 17.54 9.81 -1.63
C SER A 47 17.93 8.88 -2.78
N ILE A 48 19.23 8.83 -3.08
CA ILE A 48 19.82 7.86 -4.01
C ILE A 48 19.87 6.43 -3.42
N HIS A 49 19.56 6.27 -2.13
CA HIS A 49 19.62 4.99 -1.44
C HIS A 49 18.35 4.17 -1.67
N HIS A 50 18.20 3.63 -2.88
CA HIS A 50 17.02 2.86 -3.28
C HIS A 50 16.70 1.68 -2.36
N SER A 51 17.69 1.06 -1.71
CA SER A 51 17.48 0.00 -0.73
C SER A 51 16.77 0.49 0.53
N LEU A 52 17.03 1.72 0.97
CA LEU A 52 16.36 2.33 2.13
C LEU A 52 14.90 2.65 1.78
N ALA A 53 14.65 3.29 0.63
CA ALA A 53 13.29 3.56 0.15
C ALA A 53 12.48 2.26 -0.03
N TYR A 54 13.12 1.19 -0.52
CA TYR A 54 12.48 -0.11 -0.66
C TYR A 54 12.14 -0.76 0.69
N PHE A 55 13.03 -0.64 1.68
CA PHE A 55 12.77 -1.11 3.04
C PHE A 55 11.55 -0.39 3.63
N THR A 56 11.51 0.95 3.56
CA THR A 56 10.41 1.73 4.16
C THR A 56 9.07 1.49 3.48
N LEU A 57 9.08 1.25 2.16
CA LEU A 57 7.90 0.84 1.41
C LEU A 57 7.41 -0.54 1.86
N THR A 58 8.32 -1.51 1.94
CA THR A 58 7.99 -2.88 2.34
C THR A 58 7.48 -2.93 3.77
N ASP A 59 8.09 -2.16 4.68
CA ASP A 59 7.66 -2.07 6.08
C ASP A 59 6.26 -1.49 6.22
N SER A 60 6.00 -0.35 5.58
CA SER A 60 4.69 0.30 5.63
C SER A 60 3.59 -0.57 5.04
N LEU A 61 3.88 -1.29 3.95
CA LEU A 61 2.92 -2.18 3.32
C LEU A 61 2.73 -3.48 4.09
N SER A 62 3.78 -4.00 4.71
CA SER A 62 3.67 -5.15 5.61
C SER A 62 2.82 -4.78 6.82
N ALA A 63 3.03 -3.59 7.40
CA ALA A 63 2.24 -3.10 8.51
C ALA A 63 0.74 -3.03 8.17
N MET A 64 0.39 -2.56 6.97
CA MET A 64 -0.99 -2.56 6.49
C MET A 64 -1.49 -3.98 6.18
N ALA A 65 -0.82 -4.71 5.31
CA ALA A 65 -1.31 -6.00 4.81
C ALA A 65 -1.41 -7.06 5.92
N PHE A 66 -0.50 -7.05 6.89
CA PHE A 66 -0.56 -7.95 8.05
C PHE A 66 -1.28 -7.34 9.25
N GLY A 67 -1.71 -6.07 9.22
CA GLY A 67 -2.29 -5.41 10.38
C GLY A 67 -1.37 -5.38 11.61
N LEU A 68 -0.06 -5.36 11.39
CA LEU A 68 0.96 -5.30 12.44
C LEU A 68 1.58 -3.90 12.49
N PRO A 69 2.17 -3.48 13.62
CA PRO A 69 2.95 -2.25 13.64
C PRO A 69 4.15 -2.32 12.69
N SER A 70 4.50 -1.17 12.10
CA SER A 70 5.76 -1.00 11.36
C SER A 70 6.97 -1.30 12.25
N GLN A 71 8.05 -1.82 11.66
CA GLN A 71 9.29 -2.18 12.38
C GLN A 71 9.98 -0.99 13.02
N VAL A 72 9.83 0.20 12.42
CA VAL A 72 10.40 1.45 12.92
C VAL A 72 9.33 2.53 12.97
N ASP A 73 9.64 3.61 13.69
CA ASP A 73 8.83 4.82 13.71
C ASP A 73 9.31 5.78 12.63
N TYR A 74 8.38 6.29 11.81
CA TYR A 74 8.69 7.19 10.70
C TYR A 74 8.30 8.62 11.02
N ASP A 75 9.23 9.55 10.82
CA ASP A 75 8.92 10.97 10.69
C ASP A 75 8.48 11.25 9.24
N THR A 76 7.20 11.52 9.07
CA THR A 76 6.57 11.86 7.79
C THR A 76 6.60 13.36 7.51
N THR A 77 7.08 14.17 8.47
CA THR A 77 7.17 15.61 8.30
C THR A 77 8.28 15.98 7.31
N GLY A 78 8.06 17.06 6.56
CA GLY A 78 9.08 17.58 5.64
C GLY A 78 9.17 16.89 4.27
N TYR A 79 8.39 15.85 3.98
CA TYR A 79 8.25 15.39 2.60
C TYR A 79 7.59 16.50 1.75
N THR A 80 8.28 16.90 0.69
CA THR A 80 7.76 17.82 -0.31
C THR A 80 7.73 17.07 -1.63
N THR A 81 6.57 17.05 -2.28
CA THR A 81 6.40 16.40 -3.58
C THR A 81 7.39 16.99 -4.57
N THR A 82 8.26 16.15 -5.11
CA THR A 82 9.21 16.53 -6.15
C THR A 82 8.52 16.55 -7.51
N GLY A 83 8.86 17.51 -8.37
CA GLY A 83 8.34 17.56 -9.74
C GLY A 83 8.84 16.42 -10.65
N THR A 84 9.68 15.52 -10.13
CA THR A 84 10.25 14.38 -10.85
C THR A 84 9.97 13.12 -10.05
N PRO A 85 9.46 12.05 -10.67
CA PRO A 85 9.13 10.82 -9.95
C PRO A 85 10.41 10.06 -9.63
N ALA A 86 10.53 9.53 -8.43
CA ALA A 86 11.70 8.73 -8.09
C ALA A 86 11.68 7.40 -8.88
N PRO A 87 12.83 6.87 -9.34
CA PRO A 87 12.87 5.64 -10.15
C PRO A 87 12.18 4.42 -9.52
N PHE A 88 12.08 4.38 -8.19
CA PHE A 88 11.42 3.28 -7.48
C PHE A 88 9.88 3.33 -7.59
N GLU A 89 9.28 4.51 -7.82
CA GLU A 89 7.83 4.69 -7.87
C GLU A 89 7.21 3.91 -9.05
N TRP A 90 7.91 3.91 -10.18
CA TRP A 90 7.56 3.13 -11.37
C TRP A 90 7.69 1.64 -11.16
N THR A 91 8.84 1.26 -10.61
CA THR A 91 9.22 -0.13 -10.38
C THR A 91 8.18 -0.83 -9.50
N HIS A 92 7.58 -0.11 -8.54
CA HIS A 92 6.60 -0.69 -7.61
C HIS A 92 5.18 -0.17 -7.83
N SER A 93 4.95 0.64 -8.87
CA SER A 93 3.67 1.36 -9.08
C SER A 93 3.15 1.98 -7.78
N SER A 94 4.03 2.65 -7.03
CA SER A 94 3.76 3.18 -5.70
C SER A 94 4.26 4.63 -5.61
N PRO A 95 3.37 5.62 -5.79
CA PRO A 95 3.76 7.02 -5.70
C PRO A 95 4.27 7.37 -4.30
N ALA A 96 5.35 8.15 -4.24
CA ALA A 96 6.05 8.50 -3.01
C ALA A 96 5.13 9.17 -1.96
N GLU A 97 4.25 10.06 -2.40
CA GLU A 97 3.30 10.75 -1.51
C GLU A 97 2.33 9.80 -0.81
N PHE A 98 1.90 8.73 -1.48
CA PHE A 98 1.01 7.73 -0.90
C PHE A 98 1.75 6.79 0.06
N GLN A 99 3.06 6.62 -0.10
CA GLN A 99 3.89 5.96 0.89
C GLN A 99 3.96 6.76 2.20
N ILE A 100 4.11 8.09 2.13
CA ILE A 100 4.02 8.97 3.31
C ILE A 100 2.66 8.83 3.99
N MET A 101 1.58 8.94 3.22
CA MET A 101 0.22 8.84 3.74
C MET A 101 -0.06 7.47 4.36
N LEU A 102 0.46 6.39 3.77
CA LEU A 102 0.34 5.05 4.32
C LEU A 102 1.04 4.93 5.68
N ALA A 103 2.26 5.45 5.81
CA ALA A 103 2.99 5.45 7.08
C ALA A 103 2.23 6.24 8.15
N ASP A 104 1.66 7.39 7.80
CA ASP A 104 0.80 8.18 8.69
C ASP A 104 -0.47 7.43 9.12
N ILE A 105 -1.16 6.76 8.18
CA ILE A 105 -2.36 5.97 8.50
C ILE A 105 -2.01 4.80 9.43
N ASN A 106 -0.89 4.11 9.19
CA ASN A 106 -0.42 3.04 10.08
C ASN A 106 -0.12 3.58 11.49
N ALA A 107 0.58 4.71 11.61
CA ALA A 107 0.85 5.34 12.89
C ALA A 107 -0.44 5.77 13.61
N CYS A 108 -1.43 6.29 12.87
CA CYS A 108 -2.74 6.69 13.37
C CYS A 108 -3.54 5.48 13.89
N ARG A 109 -3.61 4.40 13.10
CA ARG A 109 -4.24 3.11 13.48
C ARG A 109 -3.64 2.56 14.77
N ASP A 110 -2.32 2.60 14.89
CA ASP A 110 -1.57 2.09 16.03
C ASP A 110 -1.58 3.06 17.23
N LYS A 111 -2.21 4.23 17.11
CA LYS A 111 -2.29 5.29 18.13
C LYS A 111 -0.91 5.75 18.62
N ARG A 112 0.05 5.83 17.70
CA ARG A 112 1.41 6.28 18.03
C ARG A 112 1.41 7.75 18.50
N PRO A 113 2.24 8.11 19.49
CA PRO A 113 2.40 9.51 19.89
C PRO A 113 2.84 10.37 18.70
N GLY A 114 2.23 11.54 18.54
CA GLY A 114 2.55 12.45 17.43
C GLY A 114 1.99 12.04 16.06
N ALA A 115 1.28 10.92 15.96
CA ALA A 115 0.60 10.54 14.73
C ALA A 115 -0.42 11.61 14.31
N ARG A 116 -0.54 11.82 13.00
CA ARG A 116 -1.51 12.76 12.43
C ARG A 116 -2.94 12.30 12.72
N THR A 117 -3.85 13.27 12.84
CA THR A 117 -5.26 12.98 13.09
C THR A 117 -5.88 12.33 11.85
N ARG A 118 -6.81 11.40 12.09
CA ARG A 118 -7.55 10.74 11.00
C ARG A 118 -8.33 11.74 10.14
N GLU A 119 -8.82 12.84 10.73
CA GLU A 119 -9.52 13.91 10.03
C GLU A 119 -8.59 14.70 9.09
N ASP A 120 -7.34 14.94 9.49
CA ASP A 120 -6.34 15.58 8.62
C ASP A 120 -5.93 14.67 7.45
N LEU A 121 -5.78 13.37 7.72
CA LEU A 121 -5.42 12.37 6.71
C LEU A 121 -6.54 12.21 5.68
N GLU A 122 -7.78 12.08 6.13
CA GLU A 122 -8.96 12.03 5.27
C GLU A 122 -9.08 13.28 4.41
N ARG A 123 -8.98 14.48 5.03
CA ARG A 123 -9.04 15.75 4.29
C ARG A 123 -7.97 15.83 3.21
N GLN A 124 -6.74 15.41 3.51
CA GLN A 124 -5.66 15.42 2.52
C GLN A 124 -5.92 14.45 1.37
N LEU A 125 -6.38 13.21 1.64
CA LEU A 125 -6.70 12.23 0.59
C LEU A 125 -7.90 12.66 -0.28
N LEU A 126 -8.88 13.36 0.30
CA LEU A 126 -10.03 13.88 -0.44
C LEU A 126 -9.70 15.13 -1.27
N ALA A 127 -8.81 15.99 -0.77
CA ALA A 127 -8.38 17.19 -1.48
C ALA A 127 -7.29 16.93 -2.52
N TRP A 128 -6.67 15.75 -2.50
CA TRP A 128 -5.62 15.38 -3.44
C TRP A 128 -6.15 15.37 -4.88
N GLN A 129 -5.31 15.83 -5.80
CA GLN A 129 -5.57 15.81 -7.24
C GLN A 129 -4.34 15.29 -7.97
N ALA A 130 -4.57 14.52 -9.03
CA ALA A 130 -3.51 13.99 -9.87
C ALA A 130 -2.66 15.10 -10.47
N GLN A 131 -1.35 15.00 -10.27
CA GLN A 131 -0.41 16.02 -10.70
C GLN A 131 0.05 15.75 -12.14
N PRO A 132 -0.16 16.69 -13.09
CA PRO A 132 0.23 16.50 -14.47
C PRO A 132 1.74 16.61 -14.73
N SER A 133 2.55 16.97 -13.72
CA SER A 133 3.94 17.40 -13.93
C SER A 133 4.96 16.27 -14.09
N TYR A 134 4.52 15.01 -14.12
CA TYR A 134 5.41 13.83 -14.15
C TYR A 134 5.73 13.29 -15.55
N TYR A 135 5.14 13.85 -16.62
CA TYR A 135 5.25 13.25 -17.96
C TYR A 135 6.55 13.63 -18.64
N ASP A 136 7.34 12.61 -18.97
CA ASP A 136 8.43 12.71 -19.93
C ASP A 136 7.84 12.72 -21.36
N GLU A 137 8.46 13.44 -22.29
CA GLU A 137 8.11 13.44 -23.71
C GLU A 137 8.15 12.02 -24.32
N SER A 138 8.89 11.09 -23.69
CA SER A 138 9.00 9.69 -24.11
C SER A 138 7.79 8.82 -23.79
N TRP A 139 6.78 9.32 -23.08
CA TRP A 139 5.66 8.49 -22.62
C TRP A 139 4.55 8.32 -23.66
N GLU A 140 4.12 7.08 -23.82
CA GLU A 140 2.95 6.76 -24.63
C GLU A 140 1.65 7.06 -23.86
N THR A 141 0.58 7.39 -24.58
CA THR A 141 -0.72 7.75 -23.99
C THR A 141 -1.25 6.70 -23.00
N TRP A 142 -1.01 5.41 -23.26
CA TRP A 142 -1.45 4.35 -22.35
C TRP A 142 -0.65 4.34 -21.04
N MET A 143 0.63 4.74 -21.05
CA MET A 143 1.46 4.84 -19.85
C MET A 143 0.98 5.99 -18.97
N ILE A 144 0.62 7.12 -19.59
CA ILE A 144 0.03 8.27 -18.90
C ILE A 144 -1.28 7.85 -18.22
N SER A 145 -2.19 7.22 -18.97
CA SER A 145 -3.44 6.70 -18.43
C SER A 145 -3.23 5.66 -17.33
N ALA A 146 -2.24 4.77 -17.48
CA ALA A 146 -1.91 3.78 -16.47
C ALA A 146 -1.41 4.43 -15.17
N TRP A 147 -0.61 5.49 -15.27
CA TRP A 147 -0.12 6.21 -14.10
C TRP A 147 -1.22 6.94 -13.35
N PHE A 148 -2.11 7.62 -14.07
CA PHE A 148 -3.30 8.21 -13.46
C PHE A 148 -4.12 7.16 -12.71
N ALA A 149 -4.29 5.98 -13.32
CA ALA A 149 -4.99 4.87 -12.68
C ALA A 149 -4.26 4.37 -11.43
N VAL A 150 -2.92 4.27 -11.45
CA VAL A 150 -2.11 3.95 -10.27
C VAL A 150 -2.34 4.97 -9.16
N GLN A 151 -2.19 6.26 -9.45
CA GLN A 151 -2.33 7.29 -8.43
C GLN A 151 -3.75 7.32 -7.82
N GLU A 152 -4.78 7.33 -8.68
CA GLU A 152 -6.16 7.39 -8.21
C GLU A 152 -6.57 6.13 -7.44
N SER A 153 -6.16 4.96 -7.91
CA SER A 153 -6.45 3.71 -7.20
C SER A 153 -5.70 3.60 -5.86
N TRP A 154 -4.50 4.18 -5.73
CA TRP A 154 -3.83 4.33 -4.44
C TRP A 154 -4.61 5.23 -3.49
N ARG A 155 -5.04 6.41 -3.96
CA ARG A 155 -5.85 7.34 -3.16
C ARG A 155 -7.12 6.66 -2.63
N LEU A 156 -7.83 5.94 -3.49
CA LEU A 156 -9.03 5.18 -3.12
C LEU A 156 -8.72 4.05 -2.13
N ALA A 157 -7.66 3.27 -2.37
CA ALA A 157 -7.26 2.19 -1.47
C ALA A 157 -6.88 2.72 -0.07
N LEU A 158 -6.18 3.85 0.01
CA LEU A 158 -5.83 4.47 1.30
C LEU A 158 -7.05 5.06 2.02
N LEU A 159 -8.01 5.64 1.29
CA LEU A 159 -9.29 6.07 1.90
C LEU A 159 -10.06 4.89 2.48
N MET A 160 -10.17 3.80 1.74
CA MET A 160 -10.81 2.58 2.21
C MET A 160 -10.07 2.01 3.43
N TYR A 161 -8.74 1.92 3.38
CA TYR A 161 -7.94 1.45 4.50
C TYR A 161 -8.11 2.34 5.75
N LEU A 162 -8.08 3.67 5.59
CA LEU A 162 -8.34 4.62 6.67
C LEU A 162 -9.73 4.41 7.28
N TYR A 163 -10.77 4.30 6.45
CA TYR A 163 -12.13 4.09 6.93
C TYR A 163 -12.31 2.78 7.67
N MET A 164 -11.75 1.69 7.16
CA MET A 164 -11.90 0.39 7.78
C MET A 164 -11.03 0.22 9.03
N ALA A 165 -9.75 0.59 8.96
CA ALA A 165 -8.79 0.30 10.02
C ALA A 165 -8.74 1.36 11.13
N VAL A 166 -9.10 2.62 10.82
CA VAL A 166 -9.01 3.73 11.79
C VAL A 166 -10.39 4.24 12.22
N TYR A 167 -11.35 4.33 11.28
CA TYR A 167 -12.73 4.72 11.60
C TYR A 167 -13.63 3.53 11.97
N ASP A 168 -13.13 2.29 11.92
CA ASP A 168 -13.88 1.05 12.18
C ASP A 168 -15.17 0.92 11.33
N ARG A 169 -15.12 1.40 10.08
CA ARG A 169 -16.20 1.24 9.10
C ARG A 169 -16.19 -0.17 8.53
N SER A 170 -17.36 -0.65 8.16
CA SER A 170 -17.58 -1.94 7.53
C SER A 170 -17.73 -1.82 6.01
N SER A 171 -17.60 -2.93 5.29
CA SER A 171 -17.69 -2.97 3.83
C SER A 171 -19.08 -2.66 3.25
N ASP A 172 -20.11 -2.51 4.09
CA ASP A 172 -21.42 -2.00 3.73
C ASP A 172 -21.58 -0.48 3.87
N ASP A 173 -20.57 0.21 4.39
CA ASP A 173 -20.54 1.67 4.38
C ASP A 173 -20.57 2.19 2.94
N ILE A 174 -21.41 3.22 2.71
CA ILE A 174 -21.67 3.74 1.37
C ILE A 174 -20.41 4.27 0.69
N GLN A 175 -19.48 4.88 1.44
CA GLN A 175 -18.24 5.39 0.89
C GLN A 175 -17.27 4.26 0.56
N VAL A 176 -17.18 3.25 1.43
CA VAL A 176 -16.33 2.08 1.19
C VAL A 176 -16.79 1.32 -0.06
N GLN A 177 -18.10 1.15 -0.26
CA GLN A 177 -18.64 0.54 -1.48
C GLN A 177 -18.35 1.35 -2.72
N LEU A 178 -18.56 2.67 -2.66
CA LEU A 178 -18.30 3.58 -3.77
C LEU A 178 -16.82 3.50 -4.19
N TYR A 179 -15.89 3.58 -3.25
CA TYR A 179 -14.47 3.50 -3.55
C TYR A 179 -14.05 2.12 -4.04
N THR A 180 -14.65 1.04 -3.52
CA THR A 180 -14.42 -0.33 -4.03
C THR A 180 -14.77 -0.43 -5.51
N GLN A 181 -15.94 0.10 -5.89
CA GLN A 181 -16.37 0.12 -7.29
C GLN A 181 -15.44 0.97 -8.15
N GLN A 182 -15.08 2.17 -7.68
CA GLN A 182 -14.18 3.06 -8.41
C GLN A 182 -12.80 2.45 -8.63
N ILE A 183 -12.26 1.68 -7.68
CA ILE A 183 -10.99 0.95 -7.90
C ILE A 183 -11.11 0.03 -9.11
N PHE A 184 -12.16 -0.79 -9.20
CA PHE A 184 -12.35 -1.68 -10.34
C PHE A 184 -12.53 -0.93 -11.66
N GLU A 185 -13.28 0.17 -11.64
CA GLU A 185 -13.47 1.02 -12.83
C GLU A 185 -12.13 1.60 -13.30
N VAL A 186 -11.39 2.24 -12.39
CA VAL A 186 -10.10 2.89 -12.70
C VAL A 186 -9.06 1.88 -13.20
N THR A 187 -8.94 0.72 -12.56
CA THR A 187 -7.95 -0.29 -13.00
C THR A 187 -8.34 -0.94 -14.32
N SER A 188 -9.64 -1.09 -14.61
CA SER A 188 -10.11 -1.65 -15.88
C SER A 188 -9.86 -0.74 -17.09
N MET A 189 -9.71 0.57 -16.88
CA MET A 189 -9.44 1.54 -17.94
C MET A 189 -8.00 1.44 -18.48
N VAL A 190 -7.10 0.77 -17.76
CA VAL A 190 -5.71 0.58 -18.17
C VAL A 190 -5.62 -0.46 -19.27
N LYS A 191 -5.72 0.01 -20.52
CA LYS A 191 -5.55 -0.83 -21.72
C LYS A 191 -4.08 -0.98 -22.05
N GLN A 192 -3.43 -1.97 -21.43
CA GLN A 192 -2.06 -2.33 -21.78
C GLN A 192 -2.02 -2.87 -23.22
N PRO A 193 -1.05 -2.45 -24.07
CA PRO A 193 -0.88 -3.02 -25.40
C PRO A 193 -0.62 -4.52 -25.35
N GLU A 194 -1.25 -5.30 -26.25
CA GLU A 194 -1.13 -6.78 -26.31
C GLU A 194 0.32 -7.29 -26.42
N PHE A 195 1.24 -6.48 -26.94
CA PHE A 195 2.66 -6.80 -27.11
C PHE A 195 3.56 -6.29 -25.99
N SER A 196 3.03 -5.53 -25.03
CA SER A 196 3.83 -5.01 -23.92
C SER A 196 4.14 -6.11 -22.92
N LYS A 197 5.43 -6.32 -22.64
CA LYS A 197 5.90 -7.18 -21.54
C LYS A 197 5.78 -6.52 -20.16
N ALA A 198 5.43 -5.24 -20.10
CA ALA A 198 5.39 -4.45 -18.88
C ALA A 198 3.96 -4.40 -18.32
N SER A 199 3.72 -5.13 -17.22
CA SER A 199 2.47 -5.08 -16.46
C SER A 199 2.56 -4.01 -15.37
N VAL A 200 1.45 -3.29 -15.14
CA VAL A 200 1.30 -2.34 -14.03
C VAL A 200 0.68 -3.09 -12.84
N PRO A 201 1.45 -3.38 -11.78
CA PRO A 201 0.93 -4.11 -10.64
C PRO A 201 -0.04 -3.26 -9.79
N PHE A 202 -1.27 -3.72 -9.64
CA PHE A 202 -2.29 -3.15 -8.74
C PHE A 202 -2.51 -4.02 -7.48
N PHE A 203 -1.42 -4.55 -6.90
CA PHE A 203 -1.50 -5.52 -5.80
C PHE A 203 -2.33 -5.01 -4.62
N ILE A 204 -1.96 -3.85 -4.09
CA ILE A 204 -2.53 -3.29 -2.87
C ILE A 204 -3.99 -2.89 -3.09
N GLN A 205 -4.27 -2.33 -4.26
CA GLN A 205 -5.60 -1.94 -4.70
C GLN A 205 -6.53 -3.15 -4.71
N TYR A 206 -6.11 -4.26 -5.35
CA TYR A 206 -6.91 -5.48 -5.38
C TYR A 206 -6.98 -6.19 -4.03
N LEU A 207 -5.96 -6.09 -3.18
CA LEU A 207 -6.03 -6.59 -1.80
C LEU A 207 -7.11 -5.85 -1.02
N ILE A 208 -7.07 -4.51 -0.98
CA ILE A 208 -8.03 -3.68 -0.25
C ILE A 208 -9.44 -3.81 -0.83
N ALA A 209 -9.60 -3.75 -2.16
CA ALA A 209 -10.88 -3.97 -2.81
C ALA A 209 -11.41 -5.39 -2.56
N GLY A 210 -10.53 -6.40 -2.52
CA GLY A 210 -10.87 -7.78 -2.21
C GLY A 210 -11.40 -8.00 -0.80
N ILE A 211 -10.82 -7.31 0.19
CA ILE A 211 -11.34 -7.30 1.57
C ILE A 211 -12.77 -6.76 1.61
N CYS A 212 -13.07 -5.76 0.77
CA CYS A 212 -14.37 -5.11 0.71
C CYS A 212 -15.35 -5.76 -0.28
N ALA A 213 -14.91 -6.75 -1.08
CA ALA A 213 -15.69 -7.32 -2.17
C ALA A 213 -16.90 -8.12 -1.64
N ARG A 214 -18.10 -7.67 -2.03
CA ARG A 214 -19.37 -8.27 -1.60
C ARG A 214 -20.03 -9.11 -2.68
N ALA A 215 -19.80 -8.77 -3.95
CA ALA A 215 -20.37 -9.48 -5.08
C ALA A 215 -19.39 -10.51 -5.64
N ASP A 216 -19.92 -11.64 -6.13
CA ASP A 216 -19.08 -12.77 -6.56
C ASP A 216 -18.28 -12.48 -7.83
N ASP A 217 -18.76 -11.57 -8.68
CA ASP A 217 -18.05 -11.03 -9.83
C ASP A 217 -16.82 -10.21 -9.42
N GLN A 218 -16.97 -9.33 -8.41
CA GLN A 218 -15.85 -8.57 -7.83
C GLN A 218 -14.80 -9.52 -7.25
N ARG A 219 -15.23 -10.56 -6.52
CA ARG A 219 -14.33 -11.57 -5.94
C ARG A 219 -13.61 -12.36 -7.04
N ALA A 220 -14.32 -12.76 -8.10
CA ALA A 220 -13.73 -13.45 -9.24
C ALA A 220 -12.66 -12.58 -9.94
N LEU A 221 -12.93 -11.29 -10.11
CA LEU A 221 -11.96 -10.35 -10.68
C LEU A 221 -10.72 -10.20 -9.78
N VAL A 222 -10.91 -10.04 -8.47
CA VAL A 222 -9.78 -9.97 -7.51
C VAL A 222 -8.91 -11.22 -7.56
N ARG A 223 -9.52 -12.41 -7.65
CA ARG A 223 -8.78 -13.68 -7.78
C ARG A 223 -7.85 -13.67 -8.99
N ASP A 224 -8.41 -13.37 -10.16
CA ASP A 224 -7.69 -13.36 -11.43
C ASP A 224 -6.49 -12.40 -11.38
N GLN A 225 -6.73 -11.21 -10.81
CA GLN A 225 -5.72 -10.16 -10.73
C GLN A 225 -4.63 -10.48 -9.71
N LEU A 226 -4.95 -10.96 -8.51
CA LEU A 226 -3.93 -11.33 -7.50
C LEU A 226 -3.08 -12.52 -7.92
N VAL A 227 -3.62 -13.46 -8.70
CA VAL A 227 -2.85 -14.54 -9.32
C VAL A 227 -1.86 -13.97 -10.33
N THR A 228 -2.32 -13.06 -11.20
CA THR A 228 -1.48 -12.47 -12.26
C THR A 228 -0.39 -11.55 -11.70
N VAL A 229 -0.72 -10.71 -10.71
CA VAL A 229 0.21 -9.76 -10.08
C VAL A 229 1.35 -10.47 -9.33
N SER A 230 1.19 -11.75 -8.95
CA SER A 230 2.28 -12.53 -8.34
C SER A 230 3.48 -12.81 -9.26
N THR A 231 3.38 -12.44 -10.55
CA THR A 231 4.45 -12.61 -11.54
C THR A 231 5.41 -11.42 -11.64
N THR A 232 5.06 -10.24 -11.08
CA THR A 232 5.97 -9.09 -11.07
C THR A 232 7.03 -9.28 -9.97
N ARG A 233 8.29 -9.49 -10.38
CA ARG A 233 9.47 -9.79 -9.54
C ARG A 233 9.85 -8.71 -8.51
N LEU A 234 9.10 -7.62 -8.46
CA LEU A 234 9.49 -6.37 -7.78
C LEU A 234 8.88 -6.31 -6.37
N TRP A 235 7.85 -7.09 -6.10
CA TRP A 235 7.23 -7.19 -4.79
C TRP A 235 7.82 -8.32 -3.95
N MET A 236 8.29 -8.00 -2.74
CA MET A 236 8.58 -9.02 -1.72
C MET A 236 7.32 -9.74 -1.22
N MET A 237 6.14 -9.12 -1.36
CA MET A 237 4.85 -9.74 -1.05
C MET A 237 4.15 -10.19 -2.33
N ARG A 238 3.78 -11.46 -2.42
CA ARG A 238 3.09 -12.00 -3.60
C ARG A 238 1.58 -11.91 -3.39
N GLY A 239 0.87 -11.32 -4.35
CA GLY A 239 -0.60 -11.25 -4.30
C GLY A 239 -1.27 -12.60 -4.09
N ARG A 240 -0.72 -13.65 -4.71
CA ARG A 240 -1.16 -15.04 -4.55
C ARG A 240 -1.12 -15.55 -3.11
N ASP A 241 -0.20 -15.06 -2.28
CA ASP A 241 -0.08 -15.52 -0.89
C ASP A 241 -1.23 -14.97 -0.01
N PHE A 242 -1.88 -13.86 -0.43
CA PHE A 242 -3.06 -13.30 0.24
C PHE A 242 -4.39 -13.85 -0.29
N LEU A 243 -4.38 -14.56 -1.43
CA LEU A 243 -5.61 -15.11 -1.97
C LEU A 243 -6.29 -16.12 -1.02
N PRO A 244 -5.57 -17.08 -0.39
CA PRO A 244 -6.17 -17.97 0.61
C PRO A 244 -6.79 -17.23 1.81
N VAL A 245 -6.21 -16.09 2.20
CA VAL A 245 -6.76 -15.23 3.27
C VAL A 245 -8.11 -14.66 2.86
N LEU A 246 -8.20 -14.13 1.63
CA LEU A 246 -9.45 -13.59 1.09
C LEU A 246 -10.50 -14.68 0.89
N GLU A 247 -10.13 -15.89 0.46
CA GLU A 247 -11.09 -17.01 0.37
C GLU A 247 -11.65 -17.39 1.73
N HIS A 248 -10.80 -17.49 2.75
CA HIS A 248 -11.24 -17.75 4.12
C HIS A 248 -12.17 -16.65 4.63
N LEU A 249 -11.84 -15.38 4.36
CA LEU A 249 -12.69 -14.24 4.70
C LEU A 249 -14.05 -14.32 3.99
N TRP A 250 -14.05 -14.60 2.69
CA TRP A 250 -15.28 -14.66 1.89
C TRP A 250 -16.17 -15.84 2.29
N GLN A 251 -15.59 -16.98 2.62
CA GLN A 251 -16.32 -18.17 3.07
C GLN A 251 -16.73 -18.11 4.55
N GLY A 252 -16.06 -17.29 5.36
CA GLY A 252 -16.31 -17.10 6.78
C GLY A 252 -17.18 -15.88 7.05
N ALA A 253 -16.54 -14.74 7.35
CA ALA A 253 -17.21 -13.51 7.79
C ALA A 253 -18.25 -12.98 6.80
N THR A 254 -18.12 -13.30 5.50
CA THR A 254 -19.10 -12.87 4.48
C THR A 254 -20.10 -13.95 4.05
N ALA A 255 -20.07 -15.14 4.65
CA ALA A 255 -21.09 -16.15 4.40
C ALA A 255 -22.47 -15.58 4.77
N GLY A 256 -23.30 -15.34 3.75
CA GLY A 256 -24.66 -14.81 3.93
C GLY A 256 -24.75 -13.29 4.05
N THR A 257 -24.08 -12.52 3.17
CA THR A 257 -24.23 -11.06 2.94
C THR A 257 -23.78 -10.12 4.05
N ARG A 258 -23.23 -10.67 5.14
CA ARG A 258 -22.67 -9.90 6.25
C ARG A 258 -21.52 -8.99 5.80
N SER A 259 -21.50 -7.78 6.35
CA SER A 259 -20.44 -6.81 6.09
C SER A 259 -19.15 -7.19 6.82
N VAL A 260 -18.02 -6.82 6.22
CA VAL A 260 -16.67 -7.10 6.70
C VAL A 260 -16.14 -5.87 7.41
N LYS A 261 -15.57 -6.05 8.58
CA LYS A 261 -14.70 -5.07 9.23
C LYS A 261 -13.23 -5.42 9.03
N TRP A 262 -12.36 -4.45 9.30
CA TRP A 262 -10.92 -4.69 9.25
C TRP A 262 -10.48 -5.84 10.17
N GLY A 263 -11.09 -5.96 11.36
CA GLY A 263 -10.84 -7.06 12.29
C GLY A 263 -11.10 -8.45 11.69
N ASP A 264 -12.19 -8.63 10.93
CA ASP A 264 -12.53 -9.92 10.30
C ASP A 264 -11.45 -10.35 9.28
N TYR A 265 -10.88 -9.37 8.57
CA TYR A 265 -9.73 -9.59 7.69
C TYR A 265 -8.50 -10.03 8.48
N LEU A 266 -8.20 -9.38 9.61
CA LEU A 266 -7.06 -9.74 10.44
C LEU A 266 -7.18 -11.15 11.02
N ASP A 267 -8.38 -11.54 11.46
CA ASP A 267 -8.67 -12.89 11.97
C ASP A 267 -8.46 -13.94 10.88
N SER A 268 -8.96 -13.68 9.66
CA SER A 268 -8.75 -14.57 8.52
C SER A 268 -7.28 -14.65 8.11
N ARG A 269 -6.56 -13.53 8.18
CA ARG A 269 -5.13 -13.46 7.91
C ARG A 269 -4.36 -14.27 8.94
N GLU A 270 -4.66 -14.14 10.22
CA GLU A 270 -3.97 -14.88 11.28
C GLU A 270 -4.21 -16.40 11.16
N ALA A 271 -5.43 -16.80 10.82
CA ALA A 271 -5.77 -18.21 10.63
C ALA A 271 -5.03 -18.86 9.44
N VAL A 272 -4.85 -18.13 8.34
CA VAL A 272 -4.36 -18.70 7.07
C VAL A 272 -2.89 -18.36 6.78
N LEU A 273 -2.44 -17.19 7.20
CA LEU A 273 -1.09 -16.67 6.99
C LEU A 273 -0.51 -16.11 8.30
N PRO A 274 -0.26 -16.99 9.30
CA PRO A 274 0.27 -16.56 10.58
C PRO A 274 1.66 -15.96 10.42
N VAL A 275 1.92 -14.91 11.19
CA VAL A 275 3.23 -14.25 11.30
C VAL A 275 3.78 -14.54 12.69
N VAL A 276 5.01 -15.05 12.75
CA VAL A 276 5.69 -15.24 14.03
C VAL A 276 6.17 -13.87 14.52
N VAL A 277 5.51 -13.32 15.53
CA VAL A 277 5.85 -12.06 16.20
C VAL A 277 6.88 -12.31 17.31
#